data_AF-A0A7S0Y5S1-F1
#
_entry.id   AF-A0A7S0Y5S1-F1
#
_cell.length_a   1.000
_cell.length_b   1.000
_cell.length_c   1.000
_cell.angle_alpha   90.00
_cell.angle_beta   90.00
_cell.angle_gamma   90.00
#
_symmetry.space_group_name_H-M   'P 1'
#
loop_
_entity.id
_entity.type
_entity.pdbx_description
1 polymer ?
#
loop_
_entity_poly.entity_id
_entity_poly.type
_entity_poly.pdbx_seq_one_letter_code
_entity_poly.pdbx_strand_id
1 'polypeptide(L)'
;ESFQKVWGEKEGWRKRYRETRTQLDERERVEEEVANQWRANEWITARGEGDEVPEVLRWNGQIKNRNLTKKETLKVCKYLFSHREKEPDTPIWAHLLLYASNNFGARNRYVEWAYSFLDALKKYESDVECYSLLGVLEGTLSEETYRQGLVLQELILEKLKERESAIRKPIVGKLPRPEFVKAMQQLLGPKSKGGVGAERGKAQFEELALELNSDQKGQHWGVTDKEVQYVTLLSEGRDGSPSLYANALRRQLYNQRAEYTEDLKRHLLKGRGGEEEPGA
;
A
#
# COMPACT_ATOMS: atom_id res chain seq x y z
N GLU A 1 19.62 18.52 16.13
CA GLU A 1 20.25 17.68 17.18
C GLU A 1 19.51 16.39 17.53
N SER A 2 18.20 16.21 17.25
CA SER A 2 17.51 14.94 17.60
C SER A 2 17.75 13.77 16.62
N PHE A 3 18.18 14.03 15.39
CA PHE A 3 18.20 13.02 14.29
C PHE A 3 19.39 12.05 14.34
N GLN A 4 20.60 12.52 14.66
CA GLN A 4 21.74 11.64 14.93
C GLN A 4 21.54 10.84 16.22
N LYS A 5 20.63 11.24 17.10
CA LYS A 5 20.34 10.54 18.36
C LYS A 5 19.38 9.35 18.17
N VAL A 6 18.52 9.40 17.15
CA VAL A 6 17.67 8.25 16.77
C VAL A 6 18.52 7.13 16.15
N TRP A 7 19.53 7.50 15.37
CA TRP A 7 20.35 6.57 14.57
C TRP A 7 21.77 6.28 15.11
N GLY A 8 22.32 7.13 15.98
CA GLY A 8 23.73 7.09 16.41
C GLY A 8 23.99 6.59 17.83
N GLU A 9 22.98 6.49 18.70
CA GLU A 9 23.18 5.98 20.07
C GLU A 9 22.99 4.46 20.13
N LYS A 10 24.09 3.73 20.30
CA LYS A 10 24.16 2.26 20.44
C LYS A 10 23.27 1.66 21.54
N GLU A 11 22.76 2.46 22.47
CA GLU A 11 21.87 2.02 23.55
C GLU A 11 20.42 2.46 23.36
N GLY A 12 20.20 3.65 22.81
CA GLY A 12 18.85 4.15 22.48
C GLY A 12 18.16 3.30 21.41
N TRP A 13 18.92 2.76 20.44
CA TRP A 13 18.34 1.83 19.47
C TRP A 13 17.96 0.48 20.10
N ARG A 14 18.66 -0.04 21.10
CA ARG A 14 18.33 -1.33 21.75
C ARG A 14 17.04 -1.28 22.56
N LYS A 15 16.77 -0.14 23.21
CA LYS A 15 15.50 0.09 23.93
C LYS A 15 14.35 0.27 22.93
N ARG A 16 14.52 1.15 21.93
CA ARG A 16 13.55 1.29 20.83
C ARG A 16 13.34 -0.03 20.08
N TYR A 17 14.38 -0.84 19.91
CA TYR A 17 14.33 -2.18 19.32
C TYR A 17 13.49 -3.17 20.14
N ARG A 18 13.54 -3.11 21.48
CA ARG A 18 12.66 -3.91 22.34
C ARG A 18 11.21 -3.45 22.25
N GLU A 19 10.97 -2.14 22.26
CA GLU A 19 9.63 -1.55 22.14
C GLU A 19 9.01 -1.82 20.76
N THR A 20 9.77 -1.63 19.67
CA THR A 20 9.36 -1.95 18.30
C THR A 20 9.19 -3.46 18.09
N ARG A 21 9.95 -4.31 18.79
CA ARG A 21 9.75 -5.78 18.78
C ARG A 21 8.39 -6.14 19.38
N THR A 22 8.05 -5.60 20.54
CA THR A 22 6.72 -5.82 21.14
C THR A 22 5.61 -5.33 20.21
N GLN A 23 5.79 -4.19 19.53
CA GLN A 23 4.80 -3.66 18.60
C GLN A 23 4.62 -4.50 17.33
N LEU A 24 5.70 -5.06 16.77
CA LEU A 24 5.63 -5.93 15.58
C LEU A 24 5.05 -7.31 15.92
N ASP A 25 5.51 -7.93 17.00
CA ASP A 25 4.97 -9.21 17.47
C ASP A 25 3.46 -9.07 17.79
N GLU A 26 3.06 -7.94 18.38
CA GLU A 26 1.65 -7.61 18.61
C GLU A 26 0.88 -7.37 17.30
N ARG A 27 1.48 -6.67 16.32
CA ARG A 27 0.86 -6.42 15.02
C ARG A 27 0.65 -7.73 14.25
N GLU A 28 1.65 -8.61 14.20
CA GLU A 28 1.51 -9.93 13.57
C GLU A 28 0.46 -10.78 14.29
N ARG A 29 0.43 -10.76 15.63
CA ARG A 29 -0.60 -11.46 16.40
C ARG A 29 -2.00 -10.94 16.10
N VAL A 30 -2.19 -9.62 16.05
CA VAL A 30 -3.47 -8.99 15.71
C VAL A 30 -3.86 -9.31 14.27
N GLU A 31 -2.93 -9.24 13.31
CA GLU A 31 -3.20 -9.62 11.92
C GLU A 31 -3.61 -11.10 11.82
N GLU A 32 -3.00 -12.00 12.61
CA GLU A 32 -3.37 -13.41 12.66
C GLU A 32 -4.72 -13.65 13.35
N GLU A 33 -5.02 -12.95 14.46
CA GLU A 33 -6.32 -13.00 15.13
C GLU A 33 -7.44 -12.50 14.22
N VAL A 34 -7.24 -11.37 13.55
CA VAL A 34 -8.17 -10.83 12.54
C VAL A 34 -8.32 -11.83 11.40
N ALA A 35 -7.22 -12.39 10.89
CA ALA A 35 -7.29 -13.40 9.84
C ALA A 35 -8.03 -14.67 10.28
N ASN A 36 -7.94 -15.06 11.56
CA ASN A 36 -8.65 -16.21 12.13
C ASN A 36 -10.15 -15.93 12.27
N GLN A 37 -10.54 -14.76 12.77
CA GLN A 37 -11.94 -14.33 12.80
C GLN A 37 -12.53 -14.29 11.38
N TRP A 38 -11.74 -13.79 10.44
CA TRP A 38 -12.09 -13.79 9.02
C TRP A 38 -12.28 -15.19 8.45
N ARG A 39 -11.39 -16.15 8.75
CA ARG A 39 -11.54 -17.56 8.34
C ARG A 39 -12.79 -18.21 8.92
N ALA A 40 -13.23 -17.78 10.10
CA ALA A 40 -14.45 -18.27 10.74
C ALA A 40 -15.73 -17.74 10.07
N ASN A 41 -15.65 -16.65 9.30
CA ASN A 41 -16.79 -16.13 8.53
C ASN A 41 -16.99 -16.94 7.25
N GLU A 42 -17.79 -18.00 7.36
CA GLU A 42 -18.13 -18.88 6.22
C GLU A 42 -19.04 -18.21 5.18
N TRP A 43 -19.76 -17.14 5.57
CA TRP A 43 -20.79 -16.51 4.77
C TRP A 43 -20.62 -14.99 4.71
N ILE A 44 -20.80 -14.43 3.52
CA ILE A 44 -20.77 -13.00 3.22
C ILE A 44 -22.19 -12.58 2.82
N THR A 45 -22.67 -11.47 3.40
CA THR A 45 -23.96 -10.88 3.00
C THR A 45 -23.80 -10.15 1.66
N ALA A 46 -24.62 -10.50 0.68
CA ALA A 46 -24.62 -9.84 -0.61
C ALA A 46 -25.18 -8.42 -0.53
N ARG A 47 -24.74 -7.56 -1.46
CA ARG A 47 -25.09 -6.13 -1.55
C ARG A 47 -26.42 -5.87 -2.28
N GLY A 48 -27.06 -6.89 -2.83
CA GLY A 48 -28.30 -6.78 -3.59
C GLY A 48 -28.10 -6.85 -5.10
N GLU A 49 -29.19 -6.63 -5.84
CA GLU A 49 -29.22 -6.64 -7.31
C GLU A 49 -29.51 -5.27 -7.94
N GLY A 50 -29.50 -4.20 -7.14
CA GLY A 50 -29.73 -2.83 -7.62
C GLY A 50 -28.69 -2.34 -8.62
N ASP A 51 -29.04 -1.31 -9.37
CA ASP A 51 -28.17 -0.78 -10.43
C ASP A 51 -26.90 -0.09 -9.90
N GLU A 52 -26.95 0.38 -8.66
CA GLU A 52 -25.82 0.91 -7.90
C GLU A 52 -24.79 -0.16 -7.52
N VAL A 53 -25.17 -1.45 -7.55
CA VAL A 53 -24.26 -2.56 -7.27
C VAL A 53 -23.51 -2.94 -8.56
N PRO A 54 -22.16 -2.99 -8.53
CA PRO A 54 -21.39 -3.46 -9.68
C PRO A 54 -21.88 -4.82 -10.17
N GLU A 55 -22.00 -5.01 -11.49
CA GLU A 55 -22.61 -6.19 -12.10
C GLU A 55 -22.04 -7.53 -11.58
N VAL A 56 -20.71 -7.57 -11.37
CA VAL A 56 -20.00 -8.74 -10.82
C VAL A 56 -20.42 -9.12 -9.40
N LEU A 57 -21.06 -8.21 -8.67
CA LEU A 57 -21.54 -8.38 -7.29
C LEU A 57 -23.06 -8.46 -7.17
N ARG A 58 -23.82 -8.31 -8.26
CA ARG A 58 -25.28 -8.32 -8.19
C ARG A 58 -25.78 -9.70 -7.77
N TRP A 59 -26.25 -9.81 -6.53
CA TRP A 59 -26.74 -11.05 -5.93
C TRP A 59 -27.53 -10.76 -4.65
N ASN A 60 -28.48 -11.64 -4.32
CA ASN A 60 -29.29 -11.54 -3.11
C ASN A 60 -28.98 -12.69 -2.14
N GLY A 61 -29.05 -12.40 -0.84
CA GLY A 61 -28.87 -13.40 0.22
C GLY A 61 -27.41 -13.57 0.65
N GLN A 62 -27.05 -14.79 1.02
CA GLN A 62 -25.72 -15.13 1.53
C GLN A 62 -24.86 -15.80 0.46
N ILE A 63 -23.57 -15.52 0.53
CA ILE A 63 -22.55 -16.01 -0.40
C ILE A 63 -21.48 -16.73 0.40
N LYS A 64 -21.07 -17.91 -0.06
CA LYS A 64 -20.01 -18.67 0.61
C LYS A 64 -18.67 -17.95 0.47
N ASN A 65 -17.96 -17.79 1.58
CA ASN A 65 -16.61 -17.26 1.56
C ASN A 65 -15.61 -18.33 1.11
N ARG A 66 -14.93 -18.09 0.00
CA ARG A 66 -13.89 -18.99 -0.52
C ARG A 66 -12.56 -18.85 0.20
N ASN A 67 -12.41 -17.86 1.11
CA ASN A 67 -11.24 -17.67 1.94
C ASN A 67 -9.93 -17.58 1.13
N LEU A 68 -9.90 -16.68 0.15
CA LEU A 68 -8.74 -16.55 -0.74
C LEU A 68 -7.45 -16.25 0.04
N THR A 69 -6.36 -16.86 -0.40
CA THR A 69 -5.02 -16.61 0.17
C THR A 69 -4.49 -15.25 -0.29
N LYS A 70 -3.51 -14.70 0.46
CA LYS A 70 -2.85 -13.45 0.09
C LYS A 70 -2.25 -13.52 -1.32
N LYS A 71 -1.53 -14.61 -1.61
CA LYS A 71 -0.89 -14.85 -2.91
C LYS A 71 -1.88 -14.86 -4.07
N GLU A 72 -3.03 -15.52 -3.91
CA GLU A 72 -4.09 -15.53 -4.94
C GLU A 72 -4.67 -14.13 -5.14
N THR A 73 -4.87 -13.40 -4.04
CA THR A 73 -5.41 -12.03 -4.05
C THR A 73 -4.45 -11.09 -4.79
N LEU A 74 -3.17 -11.07 -4.42
CA LEU A 74 -2.15 -10.24 -5.05
C LEU A 74 -1.97 -10.53 -6.54
N LYS A 75 -2.05 -11.81 -6.95
CA LYS A 75 -2.00 -12.20 -8.36
C LYS A 75 -3.12 -11.54 -9.15
N VAL A 76 -4.33 -11.49 -8.58
CA VAL A 76 -5.49 -10.86 -9.21
C VAL A 76 -5.34 -9.34 -9.23
N CYS A 77 -4.84 -8.72 -8.15
CA CYS A 77 -4.58 -7.28 -8.14
C CYS A 77 -3.70 -6.85 -9.31
N LYS A 78 -2.57 -7.55 -9.51
CA LYS A 78 -1.65 -7.30 -10.62
C LYS A 78 -2.28 -7.56 -11.97
N TYR A 79 -3.09 -8.61 -12.09
CA TYR A 79 -3.84 -8.87 -13.31
C TYR A 79 -4.75 -7.68 -13.66
N LEU A 80 -5.53 -7.18 -12.71
CA LEU A 80 -6.48 -6.10 -12.95
C LEU A 80 -5.78 -4.80 -13.34
N PHE A 81 -4.74 -4.42 -12.61
CA PHE A 81 -3.98 -3.22 -12.96
C PHE A 81 -3.31 -3.35 -14.34
N SER A 82 -2.65 -4.48 -14.63
CA SER A 82 -1.99 -4.68 -15.93
C SER A 82 -2.94 -4.72 -17.14
N HIS A 83 -4.19 -5.19 -16.96
CA HIS A 83 -5.18 -5.16 -18.05
C HIS A 83 -5.76 -3.76 -18.22
N ARG A 84 -5.94 -3.04 -17.11
CA ARG A 84 -6.37 -1.64 -17.17
C ARG A 84 -5.34 -0.75 -17.85
N GLU A 85 -4.05 -1.03 -17.71
CA GLU A 85 -3.01 -0.29 -18.44
C GLU A 85 -3.12 -0.44 -19.97
N LYS A 86 -3.64 -1.58 -20.44
CA LYS A 86 -3.84 -1.87 -21.87
C LYS A 86 -5.16 -1.30 -22.39
N GLU A 87 -6.17 -1.20 -21.53
CA GLU A 87 -7.53 -0.76 -21.86
C GLU A 87 -7.99 0.34 -20.87
N PRO A 88 -7.41 1.55 -20.92
CA PRO A 88 -7.60 2.58 -19.90
C PRO A 88 -9.04 3.11 -19.81
N ASP A 89 -9.83 2.97 -20.87
CA ASP A 89 -11.22 3.43 -20.94
C ASP A 89 -12.21 2.44 -20.30
N THR A 90 -11.78 1.20 -20.03
CA THR A 90 -12.63 0.16 -19.42
C THR A 90 -12.58 0.27 -17.90
N PRO A 91 -13.73 0.45 -17.21
CA PRO A 91 -13.74 0.53 -15.74
C PRO A 91 -13.14 -0.72 -15.09
N ILE A 92 -12.45 -0.55 -13.96
CA ILE A 92 -11.81 -1.68 -13.25
C ILE A 92 -12.81 -2.76 -12.82
N TRP A 93 -14.05 -2.37 -12.51
CA TRP A 93 -15.15 -3.30 -12.22
C TRP A 93 -15.49 -4.20 -13.41
N ALA A 94 -15.38 -3.71 -14.64
CA ALA A 94 -15.61 -4.49 -15.85
C ALA A 94 -14.46 -5.50 -16.08
N HIS A 95 -13.21 -5.11 -15.79
CA HIS A 95 -12.09 -6.07 -15.81
C HIS A 95 -12.24 -7.16 -14.75
N LEU A 96 -12.75 -6.82 -13.55
CA LEU A 96 -13.03 -7.81 -12.52
C LEU A 96 -14.14 -8.78 -12.95
N LEU A 97 -15.22 -8.26 -13.57
CA LEU A 97 -16.28 -9.08 -14.14
C LEU A 97 -15.72 -10.05 -15.18
N LEU A 98 -14.95 -9.56 -16.15
CA LEU A 98 -14.36 -10.36 -17.21
C LEU A 98 -13.43 -11.45 -16.64
N TYR A 99 -12.60 -11.11 -15.66
CA TYR A 99 -11.75 -12.08 -14.99
C TYR A 99 -12.59 -13.16 -14.31
N ALA A 100 -13.62 -12.75 -13.54
CA ALA A 100 -14.45 -13.67 -12.78
C ALA A 100 -15.25 -14.60 -13.71
N SER A 101 -15.89 -14.06 -14.75
CA SER A 101 -16.70 -14.84 -15.69
C SER A 101 -15.84 -15.85 -16.45
N ASN A 102 -14.64 -15.44 -16.91
CA ASN A 102 -13.77 -16.31 -17.70
C ASN A 102 -13.16 -17.45 -16.87
N ASN A 103 -12.90 -17.23 -15.57
CA ASN A 103 -12.25 -18.24 -14.72
C ASN A 103 -13.25 -19.15 -13.99
N PHE A 104 -14.48 -18.69 -13.70
CA PHE A 104 -15.44 -19.43 -12.88
C PHE A 104 -16.74 -19.81 -13.60
N GLY A 105 -16.98 -19.24 -14.79
CA GLY A 105 -18.08 -19.62 -15.68
C GLY A 105 -19.44 -19.19 -15.17
N ALA A 106 -20.14 -20.09 -14.46
CA ALA A 106 -21.52 -19.87 -14.03
C ALA A 106 -21.65 -18.66 -13.07
N ARG A 107 -22.75 -17.90 -13.19
CA ARG A 107 -23.01 -16.67 -12.42
C ARG A 107 -22.82 -16.81 -10.93
N ASN A 108 -23.44 -17.81 -10.34
CA ASN A 108 -23.30 -18.08 -8.91
C ASN A 108 -21.84 -18.27 -8.48
N ARG A 109 -20.99 -18.91 -9.30
CA ARG A 109 -19.59 -19.18 -8.95
C ARG A 109 -18.71 -17.94 -9.10
N TYR A 110 -18.90 -17.15 -10.16
CA TYR A 110 -18.09 -15.95 -10.34
C TYR A 110 -18.49 -14.86 -9.34
N VAL A 111 -19.77 -14.75 -8.99
CA VAL A 111 -20.26 -13.87 -7.93
C VAL A 111 -19.67 -14.31 -6.58
N GLU A 112 -19.74 -15.61 -6.25
CA GLU A 112 -19.15 -16.15 -5.02
C GLU A 112 -17.67 -15.81 -4.89
N TRP A 113 -16.94 -15.96 -6.00
CA TRP A 113 -15.55 -15.59 -6.05
C TRP A 113 -15.31 -14.08 -5.92
N ALA A 114 -16.10 -13.25 -6.60
CA ALA A 114 -15.92 -11.80 -6.58
C ALA A 114 -16.16 -11.22 -5.18
N TYR A 115 -17.16 -11.71 -4.46
CA TYR A 115 -17.34 -11.37 -3.04
C TYR A 115 -16.17 -11.82 -2.19
N SER A 116 -15.74 -13.08 -2.35
CA SER A 116 -14.58 -13.61 -1.62
C SER A 116 -13.30 -12.82 -1.91
N PHE A 117 -13.15 -12.28 -3.13
CA PHE A 117 -12.02 -11.43 -3.51
C PHE A 117 -12.08 -10.06 -2.84
N LEU A 118 -13.23 -9.38 -2.85
CA LEU A 118 -13.39 -8.11 -2.12
C LEU A 118 -13.17 -8.28 -0.63
N ASP A 119 -13.66 -9.39 -0.09
CA ASP A 119 -13.44 -9.77 1.30
C ASP A 119 -11.91 -9.92 1.51
N ALA A 120 -11.23 -10.71 0.69
CA ALA A 120 -9.77 -10.88 0.80
C ALA A 120 -8.97 -9.57 0.67
N LEU A 121 -9.40 -8.62 -0.17
CA LEU A 121 -8.77 -7.30 -0.25
C LEU A 121 -8.80 -6.55 1.09
N LYS A 122 -9.93 -6.60 1.81
CA LYS A 122 -10.06 -6.01 3.15
C LYS A 122 -9.22 -6.77 4.17
N LYS A 123 -9.22 -8.10 4.10
CA LYS A 123 -8.39 -8.94 4.98
C LYS A 123 -6.90 -8.61 4.86
N TYR A 124 -6.43 -8.37 3.64
CA TYR A 124 -5.02 -8.08 3.36
C TYR A 124 -4.77 -6.60 3.08
N GLU A 125 -5.59 -5.69 3.61
CA GLU A 125 -5.47 -4.24 3.40
C GLU A 125 -4.13 -3.67 3.91
N SER A 126 -3.45 -4.37 4.82
CA SER A 126 -2.09 -3.99 5.21
C SER A 126 -1.09 -4.08 4.04
N ASP A 127 -1.40 -4.81 2.97
CA ASP A 127 -0.64 -4.84 1.73
C ASP A 127 -1.06 -3.71 0.79
N VAL A 128 -0.08 -2.94 0.31
CA VAL A 128 -0.32 -1.77 -0.53
C VAL A 128 -1.01 -2.08 -1.87
N GLU A 129 -0.84 -3.27 -2.43
CA GLU A 129 -1.56 -3.67 -3.66
C GLU A 129 -3.04 -3.91 -3.37
N CYS A 130 -3.36 -4.55 -2.25
CA CYS A 130 -4.74 -4.78 -1.82
C CYS A 130 -5.41 -3.48 -1.42
N TYR A 131 -4.73 -2.64 -0.63
CA TYR A 131 -5.19 -1.32 -0.22
C TYR A 131 -5.51 -0.42 -1.43
N SER A 132 -4.57 -0.33 -2.39
CA SER A 132 -4.76 0.53 -3.55
C SER A 132 -5.89 0.04 -4.46
N LEU A 133 -5.96 -1.26 -4.74
CA LEU A 133 -7.05 -1.80 -5.54
C LEU A 133 -8.41 -1.60 -4.86
N LEU A 134 -8.50 -1.89 -3.56
CA LEU A 134 -9.74 -1.67 -2.80
C LEU A 134 -10.15 -0.20 -2.85
N GLY A 135 -9.21 0.72 -2.65
CA GLY A 135 -9.49 2.15 -2.71
C GLY A 135 -9.92 2.62 -4.11
N VAL A 136 -9.36 2.05 -5.18
CA VAL A 136 -9.81 2.33 -6.55
C VAL A 136 -11.22 1.80 -6.78
N LEU A 137 -11.51 0.57 -6.34
CA LEU A 137 -12.84 -0.04 -6.47
C LEU A 137 -13.92 0.75 -5.71
N GLU A 138 -13.58 1.28 -4.54
CA GLU A 138 -14.47 2.08 -3.70
C GLU A 138 -14.49 3.58 -4.07
N GLY A 139 -13.63 4.02 -5.00
CA GLY A 139 -13.53 5.42 -5.43
C GLY A 139 -12.89 6.36 -4.40
N THR A 140 -12.21 5.82 -3.40
CA THR A 140 -11.42 6.59 -2.42
C THR A 140 -10.01 6.90 -2.91
N LEU A 141 -9.51 6.11 -3.87
CA LEU A 141 -8.25 6.34 -4.58
C LEU A 141 -8.48 6.42 -6.08
N SER A 142 -7.73 7.29 -6.75
CA SER A 142 -7.67 7.31 -8.21
C SER A 142 -6.66 6.28 -8.73
N GLU A 143 -6.87 5.76 -9.92
CA GLU A 143 -5.91 4.87 -10.58
C GLU A 143 -4.58 5.55 -10.89
N GLU A 144 -4.65 6.85 -11.19
CA GLU A 144 -3.46 7.68 -11.36
C GLU A 144 -2.60 7.69 -10.09
N THR A 145 -3.23 7.69 -8.91
CA THR A 145 -2.51 7.56 -7.62
C THR A 145 -1.72 6.26 -7.56
N TYR A 146 -2.30 5.14 -8.03
CA TYR A 146 -1.59 3.86 -8.10
C TYR A 146 -0.37 3.93 -9.03
N ARG A 147 -0.55 4.46 -10.26
CA ARG A 147 0.57 4.62 -11.21
C ARG A 147 1.67 5.50 -10.67
N GLN A 148 1.32 6.60 -9.99
CA GLN A 148 2.30 7.47 -9.32
C GLN A 148 3.11 6.73 -8.25
N GLY A 149 2.52 5.74 -7.58
CA GLY A 149 3.25 4.87 -6.65
C GLY A 149 4.32 4.02 -7.32
N LEU A 150 4.03 3.48 -8.51
CA LEU A 150 5.00 2.74 -9.32
C LEU A 150 6.11 3.65 -9.83
N VAL A 151 5.76 4.81 -10.40
CA VAL A 151 6.72 5.81 -10.88
C VAL A 151 7.63 6.31 -9.74
N LEU A 152 7.08 6.53 -8.54
CA LEU A 152 7.86 6.91 -7.36
C LEU A 152 8.91 5.84 -7.02
N GLN A 153 8.53 4.57 -7.06
CA GLN A 153 9.43 3.46 -6.78
C GLN A 153 10.57 3.37 -7.82
N GLU A 154 10.25 3.54 -9.10
CA GLU A 154 11.24 3.60 -10.19
C GLU A 154 12.21 4.78 -10.01
N LEU A 155 11.69 5.98 -9.73
CA LEU A 155 12.50 7.17 -9.45
C LEU A 155 13.46 6.94 -8.28
N ILE A 156 12.99 6.32 -7.20
CA ILE A 156 13.83 5.99 -6.05
C ILE A 156 14.92 5.00 -6.45
N LEU A 157 14.59 3.96 -7.21
CA LEU A 157 15.57 3.00 -7.71
C LEU A 157 16.65 3.67 -8.56
N GLU A 158 16.28 4.58 -9.47
CA GLU A 158 17.23 5.34 -10.29
C GLU A 158 18.16 6.20 -9.43
N LYS A 159 17.60 6.92 -8.46
CA LYS A 159 18.39 7.80 -7.57
C LYS A 159 19.34 7.03 -6.67
N LEU A 160 18.96 5.83 -6.23
CA LEU A 160 19.83 4.94 -5.47
C LEU A 160 20.95 4.36 -6.36
N LYS A 161 20.65 4.01 -7.62
CA LYS A 161 21.67 3.60 -8.61
C LYS A 161 22.67 4.72 -8.90
N GLU A 162 22.19 5.95 -9.09
CA GLU A 162 23.05 7.14 -9.25
C GLU A 162 23.98 7.29 -8.03
N ARG A 163 23.44 7.18 -6.81
CA ARG A 163 24.24 7.26 -5.57
C ARG A 163 25.28 6.15 -5.49
N GLU A 164 24.91 4.91 -5.83
CA GLU A 164 25.84 3.78 -5.84
C GLU A 164 26.96 4.00 -6.86
N SER A 165 26.63 4.47 -8.07
CA SER A 165 27.59 4.69 -9.15
C SER A 165 28.68 5.72 -8.81
N ALA A 166 28.38 6.65 -7.91
CA ALA A 166 29.31 7.64 -7.38
C ALA A 166 30.27 7.06 -6.32
N ILE A 167 29.90 5.94 -5.68
CA ILE A 167 30.68 5.27 -4.63
C ILE A 167 31.48 4.10 -5.23
N ARG A 168 30.86 3.33 -6.13
CA ARG A 168 31.43 2.10 -6.68
C ARG A 168 30.95 1.85 -8.11
N LYS A 169 31.84 1.24 -8.90
CA LYS A 169 31.51 0.56 -10.17
C LYS A 169 32.07 -0.87 -10.14
N PRO A 170 31.36 -1.89 -10.63
CA PRO A 170 29.99 -1.85 -11.17
C PRO A 170 28.92 -1.67 -10.08
N ILE A 171 27.71 -1.27 -10.51
CA ILE A 171 26.51 -1.22 -9.66
C ILE A 171 26.07 -2.66 -9.38
N VAL A 172 25.86 -3.03 -8.12
CA VAL A 172 25.38 -4.37 -7.73
C VAL A 172 24.07 -4.33 -6.94
N GLY A 173 23.45 -3.15 -6.80
CA GLY A 173 22.17 -3.02 -6.11
C GLY A 173 22.30 -2.90 -4.60
N LYS A 174 23.43 -2.37 -4.11
CA LYS A 174 23.72 -2.25 -2.67
C LYS A 174 24.30 -0.90 -2.33
N LEU A 175 23.90 -0.36 -1.17
CA LEU A 175 24.47 0.87 -0.61
C LEU A 175 24.85 0.67 0.86
N PRO A 176 25.94 1.30 1.33
CA PRO A 176 26.15 1.47 2.77
C PRO A 176 24.92 2.11 3.40
N ARG A 177 24.49 1.63 4.56
CA ARG A 177 23.25 2.09 5.20
C ARG A 177 23.19 3.62 5.41
N PRO A 178 24.27 4.31 5.84
CA PRO A 178 24.25 5.77 5.94
C PRO A 178 24.00 6.47 4.58
N GLU A 179 24.51 5.89 3.50
CA GLU A 179 24.37 6.42 2.15
C GLU A 179 22.95 6.23 1.62
N PHE A 180 22.34 5.07 1.90
CA PHE A 180 20.93 4.83 1.62
C PHE A 180 20.03 5.84 2.36
N VAL A 181 20.20 5.97 3.67
CA VAL A 181 19.39 6.91 4.49
C VAL A 181 19.55 8.34 4.00
N LYS A 182 20.78 8.76 3.68
CA LYS A 182 21.05 10.09 3.13
C LYS A 182 20.34 10.32 1.80
N ALA A 183 20.39 9.36 0.88
CA ALA A 183 19.70 9.46 -0.40
C ALA A 183 18.17 9.57 -0.20
N MET A 184 17.60 8.71 0.65
CA MET A 184 16.16 8.75 0.95
C MET A 184 15.75 10.06 1.64
N GLN A 185 16.57 10.61 2.53
CA GLN A 185 16.31 11.90 3.17
C GLN A 185 16.36 13.07 2.17
N GLN A 186 17.22 12.99 1.15
CA GLN A 186 17.28 14.01 0.09
C GLN A 186 16.06 13.95 -0.84
N LEU A 187 15.53 12.75 -1.08
CA LEU A 187 14.38 12.54 -1.96
C LEU A 187 13.03 12.82 -1.25
N LEU A 188 12.88 12.31 -0.04
CA LEU A 188 11.59 12.25 0.68
C LEU A 188 11.57 13.10 1.95
N GLY A 189 12.72 13.65 2.38
CA GLY A 189 12.78 14.44 3.60
C GLY A 189 12.02 15.77 3.49
N PRO A 190 11.62 16.37 4.63
CA PRO A 190 10.90 17.62 4.64
C PRO A 190 11.73 18.73 3.98
N LYS A 191 11.14 19.40 2.99
CA LYS A 191 11.79 20.51 2.24
C LYS A 191 11.88 21.81 3.06
N SER A 192 11.08 21.94 4.12
CA SER A 192 11.07 23.09 5.04
C SER A 192 11.55 22.67 6.43
N LYS A 193 12.21 23.60 7.15
CA LYS A 193 12.70 23.40 8.52
C LYS A 193 11.64 23.68 9.61
N GLY A 194 10.43 24.11 9.24
CA GLY A 194 9.37 24.44 10.21
C GLY A 194 7.95 24.40 9.62
N GLY A 195 6.96 24.35 10.52
CA GLY A 195 5.53 24.27 10.21
C GLY A 195 4.97 22.84 10.18
N VAL A 196 3.64 22.72 10.14
CA VAL A 196 2.90 21.44 10.19
C VAL A 196 3.36 20.46 9.11
N GLY A 197 3.67 20.94 7.90
CA GLY A 197 4.20 20.11 6.82
C GLY A 197 5.60 19.54 7.09
N ALA A 198 6.45 20.26 7.84
CA ALA A 198 7.78 19.78 8.21
C ALA A 198 7.71 18.71 9.31
N GLU A 199 6.82 18.88 10.29
CA GLU A 199 6.58 17.88 11.34
C GLU A 199 5.97 16.60 10.77
N ARG A 200 5.01 16.74 9.85
CA ARG A 200 4.41 15.60 9.14
C ARG A 200 5.44 14.84 8.29
N GLY A 201 6.27 15.56 7.53
CA GLY A 201 7.35 14.94 6.74
C GLY A 201 8.40 14.24 7.61
N LYS A 202 8.67 14.78 8.82
CA LYS A 202 9.54 14.14 9.81
C LYS A 202 8.93 12.83 10.32
N ALA A 203 7.67 12.83 10.72
CA ALA A 203 6.98 11.62 11.20
C ALA A 203 6.91 10.53 10.13
N GLN A 204 6.62 10.90 8.88
CA GLN A 204 6.62 9.99 7.74
C GLN A 204 8.00 9.36 7.51
N PHE A 205 9.07 10.16 7.59
CA PHE A 205 10.42 9.63 7.44
C PHE A 205 10.84 8.73 8.61
N GLU A 206 10.39 9.02 9.83
CA GLU A 206 10.60 8.18 11.01
C GLU A 206 9.87 6.83 10.89
N GLU A 207 8.65 6.81 10.35
CA GLU A 207 7.92 5.56 10.03
C GLU A 207 8.68 4.70 9.01
N LEU A 208 9.19 5.30 7.93
CA LEU A 208 10.01 4.57 6.94
C LEU A 208 11.28 4.00 7.57
N ALA A 209 11.89 4.73 8.51
CA ALA A 209 13.04 4.23 9.26
C ALA A 209 12.68 3.01 10.14
N LEU A 210 11.50 3.01 10.76
CA LEU A 210 11.01 1.85 11.52
C LEU A 210 10.82 0.64 10.62
N GLU A 211 10.17 0.79 9.47
CA GLU A 211 9.92 -0.34 8.56
C GLU A 211 11.21 -0.87 7.91
N LEU A 212 12.18 -0.01 7.64
CA LEU A 212 13.52 -0.45 7.23
C LEU A 212 14.20 -1.32 8.31
N ASN A 213 14.02 -0.98 9.59
CA ASN A 213 14.53 -1.78 10.70
C ASN A 213 13.77 -3.11 10.85
N SER A 214 12.47 -3.12 10.56
CA SER A 214 11.66 -4.35 10.52
C SER A 214 12.18 -5.30 9.43
N ASP A 215 12.45 -4.80 8.23
CA ASP A 215 12.95 -5.60 7.10
C ASP A 215 14.34 -6.20 7.34
N GLN A 216 15.16 -5.59 8.20
CA GLN A 216 16.43 -6.16 8.66
C GLN A 216 16.24 -7.49 9.41
N LYS A 217 15.12 -7.65 10.14
CA LYS A 217 14.83 -8.88 10.91
C LYS A 217 14.52 -10.07 9.99
N GLY A 218 13.93 -9.81 8.82
CA GLY A 218 13.47 -10.84 7.91
C GLY A 218 14.58 -11.62 7.21
N GLN A 219 15.83 -11.14 7.23
CA GLN A 219 17.01 -11.62 6.46
C GLN A 219 16.85 -11.72 4.93
N HIS A 220 15.63 -11.72 4.40
CA HIS A 220 15.32 -11.93 2.98
C HIS A 220 15.42 -10.66 2.14
N TRP A 221 15.24 -9.48 2.74
CA TRP A 221 15.32 -8.19 2.03
C TRP A 221 16.73 -7.61 1.92
N GLY A 222 17.73 -8.31 2.49
CA GLY A 222 19.12 -7.87 2.42
C GLY A 222 19.41 -6.54 3.13
N VAL A 223 18.66 -6.24 4.20
CA VAL A 223 18.92 -5.09 5.07
C VAL A 223 19.78 -5.54 6.25
N THR A 224 20.86 -4.82 6.52
CA THR A 224 21.76 -5.05 7.65
C THR A 224 22.15 -3.73 8.30
N ASP A 225 22.88 -3.76 9.42
CA ASP A 225 23.42 -2.55 10.03
C ASP A 225 24.42 -1.81 9.13
N LYS A 226 25.06 -2.52 8.19
CA LYS A 226 26.14 -1.98 7.37
C LYS A 226 25.69 -1.60 5.97
N GLU A 227 24.84 -2.43 5.37
CA GLU A 227 24.41 -2.30 3.99
C GLU A 227 22.91 -2.55 3.80
N VAL A 228 22.37 -1.97 2.74
CA VAL A 228 21.00 -2.16 2.25
C VAL A 228 21.06 -2.66 0.80
N GLN A 229 20.51 -3.84 0.55
CA GLN A 229 20.28 -4.37 -0.80
C GLN A 229 19.03 -3.73 -1.41
N TYR A 230 19.15 -2.48 -1.85
CA TYR A 230 17.99 -1.66 -2.20
C TYR A 230 17.19 -2.19 -3.39
N VAL A 231 17.81 -2.92 -4.31
CA VAL A 231 17.09 -3.59 -5.41
C VAL A 231 16.15 -4.65 -4.84
N THR A 232 16.66 -5.51 -3.95
CA THR A 232 15.88 -6.55 -3.29
C THR A 232 14.80 -5.94 -2.39
N LEU A 233 15.15 -4.92 -1.61
CA LEU A 233 14.23 -4.24 -0.69
C LEU A 233 13.02 -3.64 -1.43
N LEU A 234 13.23 -3.07 -2.62
CA LEU A 234 12.17 -2.46 -3.43
C LEU A 234 11.57 -3.44 -4.44
N SER A 235 11.93 -4.73 -4.38
CA SER A 235 11.35 -5.77 -5.22
C SER A 235 10.21 -6.51 -4.51
N GLU A 236 9.53 -7.37 -5.25
CA GLU A 236 8.51 -8.25 -4.70
C GLU A 236 9.13 -9.52 -4.09
N GLY A 237 8.47 -10.01 -3.04
CA GLY A 237 8.82 -11.24 -2.35
C GLY A 237 8.26 -12.48 -3.04
N ARG A 238 8.51 -13.65 -2.46
CA ARG A 238 8.10 -14.95 -3.03
C ARG A 238 6.59 -15.12 -3.16
N ASP A 239 5.83 -14.46 -2.30
CA ASP A 239 4.37 -14.44 -2.30
C ASP A 239 3.79 -13.28 -3.14
N GLY A 240 4.65 -12.46 -3.74
CA GLY A 240 4.29 -11.25 -4.48
C GLY A 240 4.11 -10.01 -3.61
N SER A 241 4.30 -10.11 -2.29
CA SER A 241 4.21 -8.97 -1.37
C SER A 241 5.49 -8.12 -1.44
N PRO A 242 5.41 -6.79 -1.38
CA PRO A 242 6.58 -5.94 -1.19
C PRO A 242 7.18 -6.10 0.22
N SER A 243 8.41 -5.60 0.41
CA SER A 243 8.97 -5.43 1.76
C SER A 243 8.13 -4.47 2.61
N LEU A 244 8.30 -4.48 3.93
CA LEU A 244 7.59 -3.55 4.81
C LEU A 244 7.95 -2.10 4.48
N TYR A 245 9.22 -1.83 4.20
CA TYR A 245 9.70 -0.53 3.75
C TYR A 245 9.05 -0.09 2.43
N ALA A 246 9.06 -0.95 1.40
CA ALA A 246 8.48 -0.65 0.10
C ALA A 246 6.96 -0.48 0.16
N ASN A 247 6.30 -1.24 1.03
CA ASN A 247 4.88 -1.09 1.34
C ASN A 247 4.59 0.28 1.95
N ALA A 248 5.27 0.64 3.05
CA ALA A 248 5.08 1.91 3.74
C ALA A 248 5.37 3.11 2.84
N LEU A 249 6.42 3.03 2.03
CA LEU A 249 6.79 4.05 1.06
C LEU A 249 5.63 4.41 0.10
N ARG A 250 5.01 3.39 -0.51
CA ARG A 250 3.89 3.61 -1.43
C ARG A 250 2.62 4.02 -0.70
N ARG A 251 2.37 3.43 0.47
CA ARG A 251 1.19 3.72 1.29
C ARG A 251 1.18 5.17 1.80
N GLN A 252 2.34 5.74 2.12
CA GLN A 252 2.45 7.16 2.47
C GLN A 252 2.00 8.08 1.32
N LEU A 253 2.40 7.79 0.08
CA LEU A 253 1.92 8.53 -1.10
C LEU A 253 0.40 8.42 -1.23
N TYR A 254 -0.13 7.21 -1.12
CA TYR A 254 -1.57 6.97 -1.31
C TYR A 254 -2.41 7.67 -0.26
N ASN A 255 -2.02 7.60 1.01
CA ASN A 255 -2.69 8.30 2.10
C ASN A 255 -2.70 9.81 1.88
N GLN A 256 -1.56 10.39 1.47
CA GLN A 256 -1.48 11.83 1.17
C GLN A 256 -2.41 12.23 0.03
N ARG A 257 -2.50 11.41 -1.03
CA ARG A 257 -3.39 11.67 -2.17
C ARG A 257 -4.86 11.50 -1.82
N ALA A 258 -5.21 10.49 -1.02
CA ALA A 258 -6.56 10.28 -0.52
C ALA A 258 -7.03 11.47 0.32
N GLU A 259 -6.22 11.88 1.30
CA GLU A 259 -6.52 13.04 2.15
C GLU A 259 -6.69 14.33 1.33
N TYR A 260 -5.78 14.60 0.39
CA TYR A 260 -5.89 15.76 -0.48
C TYR A 260 -7.17 15.76 -1.31
N THR A 261 -7.57 14.59 -1.82
CA THR A 261 -8.80 14.43 -2.59
C THR A 261 -10.04 14.68 -1.71
N GLU A 262 -10.05 14.18 -0.49
CA GLU A 262 -11.14 14.42 0.47
C GLU A 262 -11.22 15.88 0.90
N ASP A 263 -10.08 16.55 1.12
CA ASP A 263 -10.05 17.98 1.42
C ASP A 263 -10.59 18.79 0.24
N LEU A 264 -10.22 18.47 -1.00
CA LEU A 264 -10.79 19.10 -2.19
C LEU A 264 -12.32 18.90 -2.27
N LYS A 265 -12.82 17.67 -2.05
CA LYS A 265 -14.27 17.39 -2.03
C LYS A 265 -14.97 18.25 -0.98
N ARG A 266 -14.42 18.34 0.23
CA ARG A 266 -14.98 19.18 1.32
C ARG A 266 -15.00 20.66 0.94
N HIS A 267 -13.95 21.17 0.31
CA HIS A 267 -13.89 22.58 -0.12
C HIS A 267 -14.87 22.87 -1.26
N LEU A 268 -15.00 21.97 -2.23
CA LEU A 268 -15.97 22.10 -3.33
C LEU A 268 -17.41 22.05 -2.83
N LEU A 269 -17.73 21.18 -1.86
CA LEU A 269 -19.07 21.11 -1.25
C LEU A 269 -19.38 22.37 -0.43
N LYS A 270 -18.42 22.92 0.31
CA LYS A 270 -18.58 24.20 1.02
C LYS A 270 -18.74 25.39 0.07
N GLY A 271 -18.08 25.38 -1.09
CA GLY A 271 -18.23 26.40 -2.12
C GLY A 271 -19.59 26.36 -2.82
N ARG A 272 -20.15 25.17 -3.03
CA ARG A 272 -21.49 24.98 -3.63
C ARG A 272 -22.65 25.32 -2.70
N GLY A 273 -22.45 25.24 -1.38
CA GLY A 273 -23.44 25.66 -0.38
C GLY A 273 -23.50 27.18 -0.14
N GLY A 274 -22.78 27.98 -0.91
CA GLY A 274 -22.76 29.45 -0.82
C GLY A 274 -23.51 30.18 -1.95
N GLU A 275 -24.13 29.45 -2.87
CA GLU A 275 -24.93 30.00 -3.99
C GLU A 275 -26.43 29.64 -3.85
N GLU A 276 -26.98 29.67 -2.63
CA GLU A 276 -28.44 29.81 -2.44
C GLU A 276 -28.73 31.26 -2.04
N GLU A 277 -29.11 32.03 -3.07
CA GLU A 277 -29.89 33.28 -3.14
C GLU A 277 -29.74 34.39 -2.07
N PRO A 278 -29.34 35.60 -2.49
CA PRO A 278 -29.94 36.83 -2.01
C PRO A 278 -31.06 37.28 -2.97
N GLY A 279 -32.28 36.90 -2.64
CA GLY A 279 -33.55 37.63 -2.86
C GLY A 279 -33.92 38.18 -4.24
N ALA A 280 -35.06 37.69 -4.76
CA ALA A 280 -36.18 38.50 -5.24
C ALA A 280 -37.47 37.68 -5.28
#